data_AF-A0A524FZW3-F1
#
_entry.id   AF-A0A524FZW3-F1
#
_cell.length_a   1.000
_cell.length_b   1.000
_cell.length_c   1.000
_cell.angle_alpha   90.00
_cell.angle_beta   90.00
_cell.angle_gamma   90.00
#
_symmetry.space_group_name_H-M   'P 1'
#
loop_
_entity.id
_entity.type
_entity.pdbx_description
1 polymer ?
#
loop_
_entity_poly.entity_id
_entity_poly.type
_entity_poly.pdbx_seq_one_letter_code
_entity_poly.pdbx_strand_id
1 'polypeptide(L)'
;MEILLEKVKQQGVNEEQRQKIYAYASKANQDMIDEVCPALYRVCLNSEKGPLKNELGRVIFHLAKNERLNTRIGLEKLLDASLIVNPAEVFKILSTSGQDAKKLGEQIKSVF
;
A
#
# COMPACT_ATOMS: atom_id res chain seq x y z
N MET A 1 -11.19 3.33 14.32
CA MET A 1 -10.25 2.59 13.44
C MET A 1 -10.89 1.30 12.94
N GLU A 2 -11.59 0.54 13.79
CA GLU A 2 -12.27 -0.71 13.42
C GLU A 2 -13.22 -0.59 12.21
N ILE A 3 -14.10 0.43 12.18
CA ILE A 3 -15.07 0.63 11.07
C ILE A 3 -14.37 0.78 9.70
N LEU A 4 -13.25 1.51 9.66
CA LEU A 4 -12.46 1.70 8.44
C LEU A 4 -11.84 0.38 7.96
N LEU A 5 -11.29 -0.40 8.90
CA LEU A 5 -10.67 -1.68 8.59
C LEU A 5 -11.70 -2.69 8.08
N GLU A 6 -12.91 -2.68 8.63
CA GLU A 6 -14.02 -3.49 8.14
C GLU A 6 -14.45 -3.10 6.73
N LYS A 7 -14.57 -1.80 6.43
CA LYS A 7 -14.88 -1.32 5.07
C LYS A 7 -13.86 -1.80 4.04
N VAL A 8 -12.56 -1.63 4.31
CA VAL A 8 -11.50 -2.07 3.40
C VAL A 8 -11.51 -3.59 3.23
N LYS A 9 -11.74 -4.35 4.30
CA LYS A 9 -11.85 -5.82 4.22
C LYS A 9 -13.08 -6.29 3.43
N GLN A 10 -14.21 -5.61 3.56
CA GLN A 10 -15.47 -6.01 2.91
C GLN A 10 -15.55 -5.57 1.45
N GLN A 11 -15.08 -4.38 1.12
CA GLN A 11 -15.26 -3.76 -0.20
C GLN A 11 -13.97 -3.76 -1.04
N GLY A 12 -12.82 -4.05 -0.42
CA GLY A 12 -11.52 -3.88 -1.06
C GLY A 12 -11.22 -2.42 -1.39
N VAL A 13 -10.32 -2.22 -2.35
CA VAL A 13 -10.02 -0.90 -2.94
C VAL A 13 -10.70 -0.82 -4.30
N ASN A 14 -11.73 0.02 -4.42
CA ASN A 14 -12.39 0.26 -5.70
C ASN A 14 -11.54 1.18 -6.62
N GLU A 15 -11.96 1.35 -7.87
CA GLU A 15 -11.19 2.12 -8.86
C GLU A 15 -11.03 3.60 -8.49
N GLU A 16 -12.07 4.26 -7.99
CA GLU A 16 -11.98 5.67 -7.57
C GLU A 16 -11.00 5.84 -6.39
N GLN A 17 -11.06 4.91 -5.44
CA GLN A 17 -10.17 4.90 -4.29
C GLN A 17 -8.72 4.66 -4.71
N ARG A 18 -8.50 3.69 -5.62
CA ARG A 18 -7.18 3.38 -6.19
C ARG A 18 -6.56 4.61 -6.85
N GLN A 19 -7.34 5.33 -7.68
CA GLN A 19 -6.86 6.54 -8.35
C GLN A 19 -6.42 7.62 -7.35
N LYS A 20 -7.19 7.84 -6.28
CA LYS A 20 -6.81 8.79 -5.21
C LYS A 20 -5.54 8.35 -4.49
N ILE A 21 -5.45 7.07 -4.12
CA ILE A 21 -4.26 6.50 -3.46
C ILE A 21 -3.02 6.70 -4.32
N TYR A 22 -3.10 6.43 -5.63
CA TYR A 22 -1.98 6.62 -6.54
C TYR A 22 -1.61 8.09 -6.70
N ALA A 23 -2.60 8.98 -6.78
CA ALA A 23 -2.36 10.41 -6.81
C ALA A 23 -1.62 10.91 -5.56
N TYR A 24 -1.88 10.35 -4.38
CA TYR A 24 -1.12 10.65 -3.16
C TYR A 24 0.29 10.05 -3.20
N ALA A 25 0.41 8.77 -3.57
CA ALA A 25 1.69 8.07 -3.65
C ALA A 25 2.66 8.70 -4.66
N SER A 26 2.16 9.25 -5.78
CA SER A 26 2.98 9.93 -6.78
C SER A 26 3.73 11.17 -6.25
N LYS A 27 3.25 11.76 -5.15
CA LYS A 27 3.85 12.94 -4.50
C LYS A 27 4.89 12.56 -3.44
N ALA A 28 5.14 11.27 -3.23
CA ALA A 28 6.14 10.76 -2.32
C ALA A 28 7.56 11.22 -2.70
N ASN A 29 8.34 11.58 -1.67
CA ASN A 29 9.79 11.71 -1.79
C ASN A 29 10.47 10.34 -1.69
N GLN A 30 11.74 10.28 -2.09
CA GLN A 30 12.49 9.03 -2.15
C GLN A 30 12.76 8.47 -0.74
N ASP A 31 13.04 9.32 0.25
CA ASP A 31 13.30 8.90 1.63
C ASP A 31 12.13 8.10 2.22
N MET A 32 10.90 8.59 2.01
CA MET A 32 9.69 7.88 2.43
C MET A 32 9.49 6.57 1.67
N ILE A 33 9.79 6.56 0.36
CA ILE A 33 9.68 5.36 -0.48
C ILE A 33 10.63 4.27 0.03
N ASP A 34 11.89 4.63 0.27
CA ASP A 34 12.91 3.69 0.74
C ASP A 34 12.61 3.13 2.14
N GLU A 35 11.95 3.93 2.99
CA GLU A 35 11.48 3.49 4.30
C GLU A 35 10.28 2.54 4.21
N VAL A 36 9.25 2.93 3.46
CA VAL A 36 7.92 2.32 3.54
C VAL A 36 7.76 1.12 2.60
N CYS A 37 8.34 1.17 1.39
CA CYS A 37 8.17 0.10 0.39
C CYS A 37 8.62 -1.29 0.90
N PRO A 38 9.77 -1.46 1.57
CA PRO A 38 10.17 -2.75 2.12
C PRO A 38 9.17 -3.28 3.16
N ALA A 39 8.61 -2.40 3.99
CA ALA A 39 7.63 -2.78 5.02
C ALA A 39 6.30 -3.23 4.38
N LEU A 40 5.78 -2.48 3.41
CA LEU A 40 4.56 -2.84 2.68
C LEU A 40 4.74 -4.13 1.87
N TYR A 41 5.92 -4.37 1.32
CA TYR A 41 6.20 -5.61 0.60
C TYR A 41 6.13 -6.82 1.52
N ARG A 42 6.62 -6.73 2.76
CA ARG A 42 6.47 -7.79 3.77
C ARG A 42 5.01 -8.08 4.09
N VAL A 43 4.16 -7.05 4.16
CA VAL A 43 2.71 -7.25 4.31
C VAL A 43 2.15 -8.08 3.16
N CYS A 44 2.55 -7.78 1.92
CA CYS A 44 2.12 -8.53 0.75
C CYS A 44 2.60 -9.99 0.76
N LEU A 45 3.83 -10.24 1.21
CA LEU A 45 4.40 -11.60 1.32
C LEU A 45 3.68 -12.45 2.38
N ASN A 46 3.19 -11.82 3.43
CA ASN A 46 2.44 -12.48 4.51
C ASN A 46 0.97 -12.75 4.15
N SER A 47 0.53 -12.49 2.92
CA SER A 47 -0.81 -12.90 2.50
C SER A 47 -0.85 -14.42 2.44
N GLU A 48 -1.62 -15.05 3.33
CA GLU A 48 -1.89 -16.49 3.30
C GLU A 48 -2.69 -16.82 2.03
N LYS A 49 -1.96 -17.02 0.92
CA LYS A 49 -2.38 -17.68 -0.32
C LYS A 49 -3.78 -17.30 -0.86
N GLY A 50 -4.03 -16.03 -1.21
CA GLY A 50 -5.28 -15.71 -1.92
C GLY A 50 -5.30 -14.36 -2.63
N PRO A 51 -5.21 -13.24 -1.89
CA PRO A 51 -5.60 -11.93 -2.43
C PRO A 51 -4.70 -11.42 -3.56
N LEU A 52 -3.46 -11.90 -3.62
CA LEU A 52 -2.45 -11.49 -4.62
C LEU A 52 -2.13 -12.57 -5.66
N LYS A 53 -2.96 -13.62 -5.82
CA LYS A 53 -2.86 -14.57 -6.95
C LYS A 53 -3.48 -13.99 -8.23
N ASN A 54 -3.23 -12.73 -8.52
CA ASN A 54 -3.79 -11.96 -9.62
C ASN A 54 -2.70 -11.15 -10.33
N GLU A 55 -3.11 -10.30 -11.28
CA GLU A 55 -2.19 -9.44 -12.03
C GLU A 55 -1.39 -8.50 -11.13
N LEU A 56 -2.02 -7.91 -10.11
CA LEU A 56 -1.36 -7.01 -9.16
C LEU A 56 -0.21 -7.71 -8.43
N GLY A 57 -0.41 -8.95 -7.96
CA GLY A 57 0.67 -9.74 -7.36
C GLY A 57 1.80 -10.07 -8.33
N ARG A 58 1.48 -10.36 -9.61
CA ARG A 58 2.50 -10.58 -10.66
C ARG A 58 3.35 -9.33 -10.90
N VAL A 59 2.71 -8.15 -10.94
CA VAL A 59 3.40 -6.86 -11.09
C VAL A 59 4.34 -6.61 -9.93
N ILE A 60 3.89 -6.82 -8.68
CA ILE A 60 4.75 -6.63 -7.50
C ILE A 60 5.94 -7.58 -7.52
N PHE A 61 5.74 -8.85 -7.88
CA PHE A 61 6.83 -9.81 -8.00
C PHE A 61 7.83 -9.42 -9.10
N HIS A 62 7.33 -8.93 -10.24
CA HIS A 62 8.18 -8.43 -11.32
C HIS A 62 8.98 -7.20 -10.88
N LEU A 63 8.37 -6.25 -10.17
CA LEU A 63 9.06 -5.07 -9.62
C LEU A 63 10.13 -5.49 -8.60
N ALA A 64 9.84 -6.46 -7.74
CA ALA A 64 10.79 -7.01 -6.77
C ALA A 64 12.01 -7.63 -7.46
N LYS A 65 11.77 -8.49 -8.47
CA LYS A 65 12.83 -9.16 -9.22
C LYS A 65 13.79 -8.20 -9.94
N ASN A 66 13.29 -7.02 -10.32
CA ASN A 66 14.07 -6.01 -11.04
C ASN A 66 14.54 -4.86 -10.14
N GLU A 67 14.46 -4.98 -8.81
CA GLU A 67 14.89 -3.93 -7.85
C GLU A 67 14.14 -2.60 -8.01
N ARG A 68 12.89 -2.65 -8.49
CA ARG A 68 12.04 -1.47 -8.76
C ARG A 68 10.94 -1.24 -7.73
N LEU A 69 10.96 -1.97 -6.61
CA LEU A 69 9.97 -1.78 -5.53
C LEU A 69 10.08 -0.41 -4.87
N ASN A 70 11.29 0.12 -4.73
CA ASN A 70 11.55 1.43 -4.13
C ASN A 70 11.43 2.56 -5.15
N THR A 71 10.38 2.51 -5.95
CA THR A 71 10.03 3.58 -6.91
C THR A 71 8.61 4.06 -6.60
N ARG A 72 8.21 5.21 -7.15
CA ARG A 72 6.82 5.71 -7.02
C ARG A 72 5.80 4.67 -7.49
N ILE A 73 6.05 4.04 -8.63
CA ILE A 73 5.21 2.95 -9.16
C ILE A 73 5.19 1.76 -8.19
N GLY A 74 6.34 1.43 -7.61
CA GLY A 74 6.43 0.40 -6.58
C GLY A 74 5.58 0.71 -5.36
N LEU A 75 5.64 1.95 -4.84
CA LEU A 75 4.80 2.42 -3.73
C LEU A 75 3.31 2.33 -4.06
N GLU A 76 2.89 2.78 -5.25
CA GLU A 76 1.50 2.68 -5.71
C GLU A 76 0.99 1.24 -5.66
N LYS A 77 1.72 0.30 -6.26
CA LYS A 77 1.32 -1.12 -6.31
C LYS A 77 1.36 -1.78 -4.96
N LEU A 78 2.35 -1.44 -4.13
CA LEU A 78 2.47 -1.95 -2.77
C LEU A 78 1.33 -1.46 -1.88
N LEU A 79 0.93 -0.19 -1.96
CA LEU A 79 -0.21 0.33 -1.20
C LEU A 79 -1.51 -0.36 -1.59
N ASP A 80 -1.77 -0.51 -2.90
CA ASP A 80 -2.95 -1.22 -3.43
C ASP A 80 -3.02 -2.65 -2.87
N ALA A 81 -1.94 -3.40 -3.04
CA ALA A 81 -1.89 -4.80 -2.61
C ALA A 81 -1.93 -4.96 -1.09
N SER A 82 -1.15 -4.17 -0.35
CA SER A 82 -1.06 -4.30 1.10
C SER A 82 -2.35 -3.86 1.81
N LEU A 83 -3.09 -2.87 1.27
CA LEU A 83 -4.41 -2.49 1.79
C LEU A 83 -5.43 -3.60 1.60
N ILE A 84 -5.36 -4.36 0.50
CA ILE A 84 -6.19 -5.55 0.27
C ILE A 84 -5.82 -6.67 1.26
N VAL A 85 -4.52 -6.88 1.51
CA VAL A 85 -4.03 -7.99 2.33
C VAL A 85 -4.23 -7.74 3.82
N ASN A 86 -3.75 -6.60 4.33
CA ASN A 86 -3.83 -6.26 5.75
C ASN A 86 -3.80 -4.74 5.95
N PRO A 87 -4.96 -4.07 5.86
CA PRO A 87 -5.03 -2.61 5.98
C PRO A 87 -4.60 -2.11 7.37
N ALA A 88 -4.77 -2.92 8.41
CA ALA A 88 -4.36 -2.56 9.77
C ALA A 88 -2.84 -2.39 9.87
N GLU A 89 -2.08 -3.34 9.31
CA GLU A 89 -0.62 -3.26 9.31
C GLU A 89 -0.12 -2.13 8.40
N VAL A 90 -0.80 -1.86 7.28
CA VAL A 90 -0.47 -0.71 6.41
C VAL A 90 -0.58 0.61 7.16
N PHE A 91 -1.72 0.87 7.80
CA PHE A 91 -1.90 2.11 8.53
C PHE A 91 -0.97 2.22 9.73
N LYS A 92 -0.63 1.10 10.37
CA LYS A 92 0.39 1.05 11.40
C LYS A 92 1.75 1.48 10.85
N ILE A 93 2.23 0.86 9.76
CA ILE A 93 3.49 1.22 9.08
C ILE A 93 3.53 2.73 8.80
N LEU A 94 2.52 3.25 8.10
CA LEU A 94 2.46 4.66 7.74
C LEU A 94 2.42 5.59 8.97
N SER A 95 1.73 5.19 10.04
CA SER A 95 1.63 5.97 11.28
C SER A 95 2.90 5.95 12.14
N THR A 96 3.74 4.93 12.00
CA THR A 96 5.00 4.79 12.77
C THR A 96 6.22 5.31 12.02
N SER A 97 6.08 5.52 10.71
CA SER A 97 7.13 6.04 9.83
C SER A 97 7.30 7.56 9.91
N GLY A 98 8.19 8.10 9.06
CA GLY A 98 8.44 9.55 8.94
C GLY A 98 7.19 10.41 8.74
N GLN A 99 7.32 11.72 8.92
CA GLN A 99 6.19 12.66 8.89
C GLN A 99 5.41 12.62 7.57
N ASP A 100 6.09 12.42 6.44
CA ASP A 100 5.45 12.31 5.14
C ASP A 100 4.63 11.02 5.01
N ALA A 101 5.12 9.90 5.58
CA ALA A 101 4.40 8.63 5.62
C ALA A 101 3.12 8.76 6.46
N LYS A 102 3.19 9.46 7.58
CA LYS A 102 2.03 9.76 8.42
C LYS A 102 0.98 10.56 7.65
N LYS A 103 1.39 11.62 6.94
CA LYS A 103 0.51 12.41 6.07
C LYS A 103 -0.14 11.55 5.00
N LEU A 104 0.64 10.70 4.32
CA LEU A 104 0.13 9.77 3.32
C LEU A 104 -0.92 8.82 3.93
N GLY A 105 -0.66 8.30 5.13
CA GLY A 105 -1.61 7.48 5.88
C GLY A 105 -2.94 8.21 6.13
N GLU A 106 -2.91 9.45 6.59
CA GLU A 106 -4.13 10.25 6.81
C GLU A 106 -4.88 10.55 5.49
N GLN A 107 -4.15 10.85 4.41
CA GLN A 107 -4.75 11.05 3.08
C GLN A 107 -5.46 9.77 2.60
N ILE A 108 -4.81 8.61 2.74
CA ILE A 108 -5.40 7.32 2.35
C ILE A 108 -6.63 7.00 3.21
N LYS A 109 -6.62 7.28 4.52
CA LYS A 109 -7.80 7.10 5.39
C LYS A 109 -9.01 7.90 4.91
N SER A 110 -8.80 9.12 4.39
CA SER A 110 -9.88 10.00 3.93
C SER A 110 -10.62 9.51 2.67
N VAL A 111 -10.11 8.45 2.03
CA VAL A 111 -10.66 7.86 0.80
C VAL A 111 -11.73 6.80 1.07
N PHE A 112 -11.93 6.39 2.33
CA PHE A 112 -12.81 5.30 2.77
C PHE A 112 -13.85 5.77 3.81
#